data_AF-A0A349XQ53-F1
#
_entry.id   AF-A0A349XQ53-F1
#
_cell.length_a   1.000
_cell.length_b   1.000
_cell.length_c   1.000
_cell.angle_alpha   90.00
_cell.angle_beta   90.00
_cell.angle_gamma   90.00
#
_symmetry.space_group_name_H-M   'P 1'
#
loop_
_entity.id
_entity.type
_entity.pdbx_description
1 polymer ?
#
loop_
_entity_poly.entity_id
_entity_poly.type
_entity_poly.pdbx_seq_one_letter_code
_entity_poly.pdbx_strand_id
1 'polypeptide(L)'
;MAKTTNLTIGIIGGGQLGRMLAMAAARLNHRTIVLEPQADCPAAQACNDQIVAAYDDENALAQLASRCDVVTYEFENVPVAAAEKLSASVPVYPP
;
A
#
# COMPACT_ATOMS: atom_id res chain seq x y z
N MET A 1 -10.70 -15.92 -19.36
CA MET A 1 -10.39 -16.44 -18.01
C MET A 1 -10.57 -15.27 -17.05
N ALA A 2 -11.61 -15.26 -16.22
CA ALA A 2 -11.94 -14.11 -15.38
C ALA A 2 -10.83 -13.89 -14.33
N LYS A 3 -10.19 -12.72 -14.32
CA LYS A 3 -9.22 -12.33 -13.30
C LYS A 3 -9.91 -12.34 -11.94
N THR A 4 -9.30 -12.99 -10.97
CA THR A 4 -9.75 -13.18 -9.58
C THR A 4 -10.29 -11.87 -8.98
N THR A 5 -11.50 -11.90 -8.45
CA THR A 5 -12.29 -10.74 -7.99
C THR A 5 -11.85 -10.16 -6.63
N ASN A 6 -10.65 -10.48 -6.15
CA ASN A 6 -10.12 -10.02 -4.87
C ASN A 6 -8.62 -9.80 -4.97
N LEU A 7 -8.19 -8.53 -5.00
CA LEU A 7 -6.79 -8.11 -5.02
C LEU A 7 -6.37 -7.61 -3.63
N THR A 8 -5.09 -7.73 -3.32
CA THR A 8 -4.46 -7.04 -2.19
C THR A 8 -3.72 -5.82 -2.71
N ILE A 9 -4.16 -4.63 -2.29
CA ILE A 9 -3.59 -3.34 -2.70
C ILE A 9 -2.65 -2.84 -1.60
N GLY A 10 -1.40 -2.55 -1.96
CA GLY A 10 -0.46 -1.87 -1.09
C GLY A 10 -0.66 -0.36 -1.14
N ILE A 11 -0.65 0.31 0.01
CA ILE A 11 -0.76 1.77 0.12
C ILE A 11 0.43 2.28 0.91
N ILE A 12 1.24 3.15 0.31
CA ILE A 12 2.31 3.87 1.03
C ILE A 12 1.73 5.17 1.59
N GLY A 13 1.81 5.32 2.91
CA GLY A 13 1.22 6.42 3.67
C GLY A 13 -0.09 6.02 4.36
N GLY A 14 -0.18 6.33 5.64
CA GLY A 14 -1.27 5.92 6.52
C GLY A 14 -2.21 7.03 6.98
N GLY A 15 -2.19 8.19 6.32
CA GLY A 15 -3.04 9.34 6.59
C GLY A 15 -4.49 9.17 6.18
N GLN A 16 -5.22 10.29 6.12
CA GLN A 16 -6.66 10.30 5.85
C GLN A 16 -7.00 9.81 4.44
N LEU A 17 -6.13 10.03 3.45
CA LEU A 17 -6.39 9.63 2.07
C LEU A 17 -6.21 8.11 1.91
N GLY A 18 -5.18 7.53 2.53
CA GLY A 18 -4.93 6.10 2.63
C GLY A 18 -6.07 5.40 3.35
N ARG A 19 -6.62 6.00 4.41
CA ARG A 19 -7.85 5.52 5.06
C ARG A 19 -9.04 5.51 4.08
N MET A 20 -9.26 6.59 3.35
CA MET A 20 -10.34 6.67 2.36
C MET A 20 -10.17 5.63 1.24
N LEU A 21 -8.94 5.39 0.77
CA LEU A 21 -8.61 4.35 -0.20
C LEU A 21 -8.89 2.94 0.35
N ALA A 22 -8.45 2.65 1.58
CA ALA A 22 -8.70 1.36 2.22
C ALA A 22 -10.21 1.07 2.36
N MET A 23 -11.00 2.07 2.77
CA MET A 23 -12.46 1.94 2.85
C MET A 23 -13.10 1.72 1.48
N ALA A 24 -12.60 2.37 0.43
CA ALA A 24 -13.08 2.17 -0.93
C ALA A 24 -12.74 0.78 -1.47
N ALA A 25 -11.50 0.31 -1.26
CA ALA A 25 -11.05 -1.04 -1.61
C ALA A 25 -11.91 -2.12 -0.93
N ALA A 26 -12.20 -1.94 0.37
CA ALA A 26 -13.06 -2.88 1.11
C ALA A 26 -14.47 -3.00 0.50
N ARG A 27 -15.07 -1.88 0.05
CA ARG A 27 -16.39 -1.89 -0.63
C ARG A 27 -16.36 -2.63 -1.97
N LEU A 28 -15.21 -2.72 -2.61
CA LEU A 28 -14.97 -3.47 -3.85
C LEU A 28 -14.49 -4.90 -3.58
N ASN A 29 -14.54 -5.35 -2.32
CA ASN A 29 -14.08 -6.68 -1.90
C ASN A 29 -12.59 -6.93 -2.18
N HIS A 30 -11.78 -5.88 -2.09
CA HIS A 30 -10.32 -5.93 -2.11
C HIS A 30 -9.76 -5.80 -0.70
N ARG A 31 -8.57 -6.36 -0.51
CA ARG A 31 -7.78 -6.22 0.71
C ARG A 31 -6.79 -5.08 0.58
N THR A 32 -6.37 -4.50 1.69
CA THR A 32 -5.31 -3.48 1.70
C THR A 32 -4.26 -3.74 2.76
N ILE A 33 -3.01 -3.39 2.44
CA ILE A 33 -1.88 -3.37 3.36
C ILE A 33 -1.27 -1.97 3.30
N VAL A 34 -1.09 -1.33 4.47
CA VAL A 34 -0.54 0.02 4.57
C VAL A 34 0.91 -0.03 5.05
N LEU A 35 1.82 0.68 4.38
CA LEU A 35 3.17 0.96 4.89
C LEU A 35 3.21 2.38 5.44
N GLU A 36 3.49 2.52 6.74
CA GLU A 36 3.49 3.81 7.45
C GLU A 36 4.36 3.74 8.71
N PRO A 37 5.28 4.70 8.95
CA PRO A 37 6.11 4.76 10.15
C PRO A 37 5.33 4.79 11.47
N GLN A 38 4.16 5.43 11.50
CA GLN A 38 3.34 5.54 12.69
C GLN A 38 2.42 4.31 12.86
N ALA A 39 2.64 3.53 13.91
CA ALA A 39 1.68 2.49 14.35
C ALA A 39 0.30 3.09 14.65
N ASP A 40 -0.77 2.35 14.36
CA ASP A 40 -2.17 2.79 14.58
C ASP A 40 -2.51 4.10 13.84
N CYS A 41 -1.89 4.33 12.68
CA CYS A 41 -2.19 5.46 11.81
C CYS A 41 -3.67 5.48 11.37
N PRO A 42 -4.19 6.62 10.89
CA PRO A 42 -5.58 6.71 10.43
C PRO A 42 -6.01 5.59 9.46
N ALA A 43 -5.15 5.18 8.53
CA ALA A 43 -5.43 4.10 7.58
C ALA A 43 -5.41 2.71 8.20
N ALA A 44 -4.64 2.49 9.28
CA ALA A 44 -4.59 1.22 10.01
C ALA A 44 -5.97 0.80 10.57
N GLN A 45 -6.84 1.78 10.83
CA GLN A 45 -8.21 1.54 11.31
C GLN A 45 -9.15 0.96 10.24
N ALA A 46 -8.75 0.99 8.98
CA ALA A 46 -9.58 0.58 7.84
C ALA A 46 -8.91 -0.43 6.89
N CYS A 47 -7.61 -0.68 7.03
CA CYS A 47 -6.90 -1.67 6.22
C CYS A 47 -6.97 -3.08 6.84
N ASN A 48 -6.49 -4.07 6.09
CA ASN A 48 -6.43 -5.46 6.59
C ASN A 48 -5.13 -5.78 7.32
N ASP A 49 -4.06 -5.04 7.04
CA ASP A 49 -2.79 -5.16 7.76
C ASP A 49 -1.95 -3.86 7.64
N GLN A 50 -1.03 -3.66 8.58
CA GLN A 50 -0.09 -2.54 8.61
C GLN A 50 1.34 -3.04 8.71
N ILE A 51 2.22 -2.50 7.86
CA ILE A 51 3.68 -2.59 7.98
C ILE A 51 4.15 -1.28 8.63
N VAL A 52 4.67 -1.36 9.85
CA VAL A 52 5.16 -0.20 10.60
C VAL A 52 6.66 -0.04 10.35
N ALA A 53 7.01 0.81 9.39
CA ALA A 53 8.40 1.08 9.01
C ALA A 53 8.51 2.40 8.23
N ALA A 54 9.74 2.89 8.06
CA ALA A 54 10.02 4.04 7.22
C ALA A 54 9.71 3.74 5.74
N TYR A 55 9.37 4.78 4.96
CA TYR A 55 9.01 4.63 3.55
C TYR A 55 10.15 4.21 2.63
N ASP A 56 11.39 4.40 3.09
CA ASP A 56 12.63 4.00 2.42
C ASP A 56 13.23 2.71 2.99
N ASP A 57 12.56 2.06 3.94
CA ASP A 57 13.01 0.77 4.47
C ASP A 57 12.91 -0.32 3.39
N GLU A 58 14.06 -0.80 2.95
CA GLU A 58 14.15 -1.77 1.87
C GLU A 58 13.44 -3.08 2.15
N ASN A 59 13.47 -3.54 3.40
CA ASN A 59 12.84 -4.79 3.80
C ASN A 59 11.32 -4.62 3.85
N ALA A 60 10.85 -3.47 4.34
CA ALA A 60 9.43 -3.16 4.39
C ALA A 60 8.84 -3.00 2.98
N LEU A 61 9.57 -2.36 2.05
CA LEU A 61 9.18 -2.24 0.64
C LEU A 61 9.14 -3.62 -0.04
N ALA A 62 10.14 -4.48 0.20
CA ALA A 62 10.13 -5.85 -0.31
C ALA A 62 8.98 -6.68 0.27
N GLN A 63 8.71 -6.52 1.57
CA GLN A 63 7.57 -7.16 2.24
C GLN A 63 6.24 -6.70 1.61
N LEU A 64 6.06 -5.39 1.42
CA LEU A 64 4.86 -4.83 0.78
C LEU A 64 4.69 -5.40 -0.64
N ALA A 65 5.73 -5.35 -1.48
CA ALA A 65 5.69 -5.88 -2.85
C ALA A 65 5.35 -7.37 -2.90
N SER A 66 5.89 -8.18 -1.99
CA SER A 66 5.62 -9.63 -1.96
C SER A 66 4.19 -10.01 -1.55
N ARG A 67 3.45 -9.08 -0.93
CA ARG A 67 2.13 -9.32 -0.32
C ARG A 67 0.99 -8.65 -1.07
N CYS A 68 1.29 -7.86 -2.10
CA CYS A 68 0.32 -7.04 -2.82
C CYS A 68 0.35 -7.37 -4.32
N ASP A 69 -0.82 -7.31 -4.95
CA ASP A 69 -0.98 -7.46 -6.41
C ASP A 69 -0.68 -6.15 -7.16
N VAL A 70 -0.82 -5.03 -6.47
CA VAL A 70 -0.60 -3.67 -6.97
C VAL A 70 -0.28 -2.75 -5.79
N VAL A 71 0.53 -1.73 -6.00
CA VAL A 71 0.86 -0.71 -4.98
C VAL A 71 0.50 0.68 -5.48
N THR A 72 0.06 1.54 -4.56
CA THR A 72 -0.19 2.97 -4.78
C THR A 72 0.29 3.77 -3.56
N TYR A 73 0.22 5.09 -3.63
CA TYR A 73 0.66 5.99 -2.57
C TYR A 73 -0.32 7.16 -2.40
N GLU A 74 -0.47 7.64 -1.17
CA GLU A 74 -1.45 8.70 -0.84
C GLU A 74 -0.87 10.13 -0.78
N PHE A 75 0.45 10.33 -0.90
CA PHE A 75 1.09 11.63 -0.72
C PHE A 75 2.23 11.91 -1.72
N GLU A 76 2.51 13.20 -1.97
CA GLU A 76 3.45 13.66 -3.02
C GLU A 76 4.94 13.44 -2.67
N ASN A 77 5.28 13.26 -1.40
CA ASN A 77 6.65 13.15 -0.92
C ASN A 77 7.14 11.70 -0.74
N VAL A 78 6.51 10.72 -1.39
CA VAL A 78 7.08 9.35 -1.38
C VAL A 78 8.45 9.41 -2.04
N PRO A 79 9.51 8.90 -1.40
CA PRO A 79 10.84 8.88 -2.01
C PRO A 79 10.79 8.19 -3.37
N VAL A 80 11.28 8.85 -4.42
CA VAL A 80 11.30 8.29 -5.80
C VAL A 80 11.97 6.92 -5.81
N ALA A 81 13.06 6.75 -5.06
CA ALA A 81 13.76 5.48 -4.92
C ALA A 81 12.87 4.34 -4.38
N ALA A 82 11.91 4.66 -3.51
CA ALA A 82 10.96 3.66 -2.99
C ALA A 82 10.00 3.20 -4.09
N ALA A 83 9.46 4.15 -4.88
CA ALA A 83 8.60 3.84 -6.02
C ALA A 83 9.34 3.02 -7.09
N GLU A 84 10.56 3.41 -7.47
CA GLU A 84 11.40 2.68 -8.42
C GLU A 84 11.66 1.24 -7.97
N LYS A 85 11.96 1.05 -6.69
CA LYS A 85 12.23 -0.26 -6.11
C LYS A 85 10.99 -1.17 -6.11
N LEU A 86 9.83 -0.61 -5.78
CA LEU A 86 8.56 -1.33 -5.85
C LEU A 86 8.19 -1.69 -7.28
N SER A 87 8.33 -0.74 -8.22
CA SER A 87 8.04 -0.93 -9.64
C SER A 87 8.88 -2.03 -10.30
N ALA A 88 10.04 -2.38 -9.73
CA ALA A 88 10.83 -3.52 -10.17
C ALA A 88 10.19 -4.88 -9.87
N SER A 89 9.24 -4.95 -8.93
CA SER A 89 8.68 -6.21 -8.40
C SER A 89 7.15 -6.32 -8.50
N VAL A 90 6.43 -5.20 -8.41
CA VAL A 90 4.97 -5.14 -8.38
C VAL A 90 4.48 -3.92 -9.17
N PRO A 91 3.33 -3.97 -9.88
CA PRO A 91 2.79 -2.79 -10.53
C PRO A 91 2.56 -1.65 -9.52
N VAL A 92 3.09 -0.46 -9.80
CA VAL A 92 2.90 0.76 -9.00
C VAL A 92 2.09 1.77 -9.80
N TYR A 93 1.12 2.40 -9.15
CA TYR A 93 0.32 3.47 -9.74
C TYR A 93 0.20 4.71 -8.83
N PRO A 94 0.29 5.93 -9.40
CA PRO A 94 0.72 6.19 -10.78
C PRO A 94 2.15 5.69 -11.04
N PRO A 95 2.51 5.42 -12.32
CA PRO A 95 3.82 4.86 -12.68
C PRO A 95 4.96 5.87 -12.47
#